data_AF-A0A7X5TC15-F1
#
_entry.id   AF-A0A7X5TC15-F1
#
_cell.length_a   1.000
_cell.length_b   1.000
_cell.length_c   1.000
_cell.angle_alpha   90.00
_cell.angle_beta   90.00
_cell.angle_gamma   90.00
#
_symmetry.space_group_name_H-M   'P 1'
#
loop_
_entity.id
_entity.type
_entity.pdbx_description
1 polymer ?
#
loop_
_entity_poly.entity_id
_entity_poly.type
_entity_poly.pdbx_seq_one_letter_code
_entity_poly.pdbx_strand_id
1 'polypeptide(L)'
;MNKGIFIRIFVCILFLGFCLYSYLNLQTEITSLRIRIPQLTSEVRHIDEENTHLLYKIEKYESPENLMRIAKQSAFSHLKFPIGQEVVTLREPSPMRGSDEKVVTKHKKKPTITFATGANP
;
A
#
# COMPACT_ATOMS: atom_id res chain seq x y z
N MET A 1 23.53 1.96 -72.68
CA MET A 1 24.40 1.57 -71.54
C MET A 1 24.17 2.62 -70.47
N ASN A 2 23.59 2.28 -69.30
CA ASN A 2 23.39 3.13 -68.09
C ASN A 2 22.33 2.55 -67.13
N LYS A 3 21.50 1.59 -67.59
CA LYS A 3 20.42 0.98 -66.79
C LYS A 3 20.90 0.38 -65.46
N GLY A 4 22.10 -0.22 -65.44
CA GLY A 4 22.69 -0.79 -64.22
C GLY A 4 23.02 0.24 -63.14
N ILE A 5 23.42 1.46 -63.53
CA ILE A 5 23.74 2.54 -62.59
C ILE A 5 22.45 3.07 -61.94
N PHE A 6 21.39 3.26 -62.73
CA PHE A 6 20.08 3.66 -62.21
C PHE A 6 19.51 2.65 -61.21
N ILE A 7 19.59 1.36 -61.53
CA ILE A 7 19.13 0.29 -60.63
C ILE A 7 19.94 0.30 -59.31
N ARG A 8 21.26 0.48 -59.39
CA ARG A 8 22.12 0.53 -58.20
C ARG A 8 21.79 1.73 -57.31
N ILE A 9 21.60 2.91 -57.89
CA ILE A 9 21.20 4.12 -57.16
C ILE A 9 19.82 3.93 -56.53
N PHE A 10 18.87 3.35 -57.26
CA PHE A 10 17.52 3.09 -56.75
C PHE A 10 17.53 2.14 -55.55
N VAL A 11 18.30 1.05 -55.61
CA VAL A 11 18.47 0.12 -54.49
C VAL A 11 19.13 0.81 -53.29
N CYS A 12 20.14 1.66 -53.51
CA CYS A 12 20.76 2.43 -52.43
C CYS A 12 19.77 3.38 -51.74
N ILE A 13 18.93 4.08 -52.51
CA ILE A 13 17.91 4.99 -51.97
C ILE A 13 16.87 4.22 -51.16
N LEU A 14 16.40 3.08 -51.67
CA LEU A 14 15.45 2.24 -50.95
C LEU A 14 16.04 1.67 -49.66
N PHE A 15 17.27 1.18 -49.71
CA PHE A 15 17.95 0.65 -48.52
C PHE A 15 18.16 1.75 -47.47
N LEU A 16 18.59 2.94 -47.88
CA LEU A 16 18.75 4.08 -46.99
C LEU A 16 17.40 4.52 -46.39
N GLY A 17 16.35 4.58 -47.20
CA GLY A 17 14.99 4.88 -46.76
C GLY A 17 14.46 3.85 -45.75
N PHE A 18 14.71 2.57 -45.99
CA PHE A 18 14.32 1.49 -45.09
C PHE A 18 15.07 1.54 -43.75
N CYS A 19 16.39 1.78 -43.79
CA CYS A 19 17.20 2.00 -42.58
C CYS A 19 16.68 3.20 -41.78
N LEU A 20 16.39 4.31 -42.45
CA LEU A 20 15.91 5.52 -41.80
C LEU A 20 14.51 5.32 -41.19
N TYR A 21 13.61 4.65 -41.92
CA TYR A 21 12.28 4.31 -41.43
C TYR A 21 12.34 3.42 -40.18
N SER A 22 13.18 2.39 -40.20
CA SER A 22 13.38 1.49 -39.06
C SER A 22 13.90 2.24 -37.83
N TYR A 23 14.83 3.17 -38.04
CA TYR A 23 15.38 4.00 -36.97
C TYR A 23 14.34 4.93 -36.34
N LEU A 24 13.51 5.58 -37.16
CA LEU A 24 12.41 6.42 -36.67
C LEU A 24 11.35 5.61 -35.92
N ASN A 25 11.07 4.38 -36.37
CA ASN A 25 10.09 3.53 -35.72
C ASN A 25 10.56 3.09 -34.32
N LEU A 26 11.85 2.75 -34.19
CA LEU A 26 12.48 2.45 -32.90
C LEU A 26 12.45 3.65 -31.94
N GLN A 27 12.70 4.86 -32.46
CA GLN A 27 12.57 6.08 -31.65
C GLN A 27 11.14 6.35 -31.20
N THR A 28 10.16 6.05 -32.05
CA THR A 28 8.73 6.22 -31.74
C THR A 28 8.29 5.27 -30.63
N GLU A 29 8.78 4.02 -30.64
CA GLU A 29 8.52 3.05 -29.59
C GLU A 29 9.09 3.48 -28.24
N ILE A 30 10.35 3.94 -28.20
CA ILE A 30 10.99 4.47 -26.98
C ILE A 30 10.25 5.71 -26.46
N THR A 31 9.78 6.57 -27.37
CA THR A 31 9.00 7.78 -27.02
C THR A 31 7.64 7.40 -26.41
N SER A 32 6.98 6.38 -26.97
CA SER A 32 5.71 5.88 -26.44
C SER A 32 5.84 5.33 -25.01
N LEU A 33 6.96 4.66 -24.71
CA LEU A 33 7.28 4.17 -23.36
C LEU A 33 7.55 5.33 -22.39
N ARG A 34 8.28 6.36 -22.83
CA ARG A 34 8.58 7.55 -22.01
C ARG A 34 7.34 8.37 -21.66
N ILE A 35 6.27 8.30 -22.44
CA ILE A 35 5.00 8.98 -22.13
C ILE A 35 4.20 8.23 -21.07
N ARG A 36 4.31 6.90 -20.98
CA ARG A 36 3.58 6.10 -19.97
C ARG A 36 4.18 6.21 -18.57
N ILE A 37 5.49 6.44 -18.47
CA ILE A 37 6.20 6.61 -17.18
C ILE A 37 5.63 7.77 -16.35
N PRO A 38 5.51 9.03 -16.85
CA PRO A 38 4.98 10.14 -16.05
C PRO A 38 3.51 9.95 -15.70
N GLN A 39 2.73 9.25 -16.53
CA GLN A 39 1.34 8.91 -16.24
C GLN A 39 1.24 7.98 -15.03
N LEU A 40 1.99 6.87 -15.03
CA LEU A 40 2.05 5.96 -13.88
C LEU A 40 2.60 6.64 -12.63
N THR A 41 3.64 7.47 -12.76
CA THR A 41 4.19 8.22 -11.63
C THR A 41 3.17 9.19 -11.03
N SER A 42 2.34 9.83 -11.86
CA SER A 42 1.28 10.72 -11.39
C SER A 42 0.19 9.97 -10.62
N GLU A 43 -0.18 8.77 -11.06
CA GLU A 43 -1.18 7.93 -10.41
C GLU A 43 -0.67 7.38 -9.07
N VAL A 44 0.56 6.87 -9.04
CA VAL A 44 1.20 6.42 -7.79
C VAL A 44 1.30 7.56 -6.77
N ARG A 45 1.68 8.76 -7.23
CA ARG A 45 1.77 9.93 -6.36
C ARG A 45 0.40 10.35 -5.82
N HIS A 46 -0.64 10.31 -6.64
CA HIS A 46 -2.00 10.62 -6.18
C HIS A 46 -2.46 9.64 -5.09
N ILE A 47 -2.22 8.34 -5.27
CA ILE A 47 -2.56 7.30 -4.29
C ILE A 47 -1.75 7.50 -2.99
N ASP A 48 -0.48 7.87 -3.08
CA ASP A 48 0.36 8.12 -1.91
C ASP A 48 -0.07 9.36 -1.11
N GLU A 49 -0.48 10.42 -1.81
CA GLU A 49 -1.06 11.63 -1.21
C GLU A 49 -2.40 11.30 -0.50
N GLU A 50 -3.26 10.48 -1.12
CA GLU A 50 -4.49 10.00 -0.49
C GLU A 50 -4.23 9.14 0.75
N ASN A 51 -3.29 8.20 0.67
CA ASN A 51 -2.89 7.37 1.80
C ASN A 51 -2.36 8.21 2.96
N THR A 52 -1.51 9.19 2.68
CA THR A 52 -0.96 10.10 3.69
C THR A 52 -2.08 10.92 4.35
N HIS A 53 -3.03 11.42 3.55
CA HIS A 53 -4.17 12.15 4.06
C HIS A 53 -5.13 11.28 4.89
N LEU A 54 -5.35 10.03 4.47
CA LEU A 54 -6.13 9.04 5.22
C LEU A 54 -5.44 8.69 6.53
N LEU A 55 -4.13 8.46 6.53
CA LEU A 55 -3.35 8.23 7.74
C LEU A 55 -3.45 9.41 8.71
N TYR A 56 -3.32 10.63 8.22
CA TYR A 56 -3.50 11.83 9.05
C TYR A 56 -4.92 11.91 9.65
N LYS A 57 -5.95 11.56 8.86
CA LYS A 57 -7.32 11.50 9.37
C LYS A 57 -7.47 10.42 10.44
N ILE A 58 -6.95 9.22 10.19
CA ILE A 58 -6.97 8.10 11.15
C ILE A 58 -6.29 8.55 12.44
N GLU A 59 -5.08 9.08 12.37
CA GLU A 59 -4.34 9.56 13.55
C GLU A 59 -5.12 10.63 14.31
N LYS A 60 -5.79 11.55 13.61
CA LYS A 60 -6.65 12.55 14.22
C LYS A 60 -7.88 11.93 14.90
N TYR A 61 -8.51 10.93 14.30
CA TYR A 61 -9.67 10.23 14.86
C TYR A 61 -9.30 9.30 16.03
N GLU A 62 -8.15 8.64 15.94
CA GLU A 62 -7.62 7.72 16.93
C GLU A 62 -6.79 8.43 18.02
N SER A 63 -6.60 9.75 17.93
CA SER A 63 -5.98 10.49 19.00
C SER A 63 -6.77 10.32 20.31
N PRO A 64 -6.09 10.01 21.44
CA PRO A 64 -6.74 9.67 22.70
C PRO A 64 -7.61 10.82 23.22
N GLU A 65 -7.22 12.06 22.95
CA GLU A 65 -8.00 13.25 23.27
C GLU A 65 -9.35 13.28 22.52
N ASN A 66 -9.34 12.92 21.23
CA ASN A 66 -10.55 12.89 20.42
C ASN A 66 -11.45 11.72 20.81
N LEU A 67 -10.89 10.54 21.06
CA LEU A 67 -11.62 9.39 21.60
C LEU A 67 -12.30 9.71 22.94
N MET A 68 -11.56 10.34 23.87
CA MET A 68 -12.12 10.78 25.15
C MET A 68 -13.23 11.82 24.99
N ARG A 69 -13.09 12.73 24.01
CA ARG A 69 -14.12 13.74 23.71
C ARG A 69 -15.39 13.10 23.13
N ILE A 70 -15.26 12.11 22.24
CA ILE A 70 -16.39 11.36 21.67
C ILE A 70 -17.08 10.51 22.74
N ALA A 71 -16.31 9.85 23.61
CA ALA A 71 -16.85 9.04 24.71
C ALA A 71 -17.73 9.85 25.69
N LYS A 72 -17.51 11.17 25.80
CA LYS A 72 -18.31 12.07 26.64
C LYS A 72 -19.64 12.51 26.00
N GLN A 73 -19.85 12.26 24.70
CA GLN A 73 -21.10 12.64 24.03
C GLN A 73 -22.24 11.70 24.44
N SER A 74 -23.44 12.25 24.63
CA SER A 74 -24.63 11.48 25.06
C SER A 74 -24.99 10.35 24.10
N ALA A 75 -24.66 10.49 22.81
CA ALA A 75 -24.84 9.45 21.80
C ALA A 75 -24.12 8.13 22.13
N PHE A 76 -23.00 8.22 22.87
CA PHE A 76 -22.19 7.06 23.27
C PHE A 76 -22.33 6.71 24.76
N SER A 77 -23.29 7.32 25.48
CA SER A 77 -23.55 7.07 26.90
C SER A 77 -23.92 5.62 27.24
N HIS A 78 -24.34 4.85 26.24
CA HIS A 78 -24.65 3.43 26.36
C HIS A 78 -23.41 2.52 26.30
N LEU A 79 -22.26 3.03 25.82
CA LEU A 79 -20.99 2.29 25.86
C LEU A 79 -20.42 2.36 27.28
N LYS A 80 -20.43 1.21 27.96
CA LYS A 80 -19.73 1.03 29.23
C LYS A 80 -18.25 0.74 28.95
N PHE A 81 -17.36 1.23 29.80
CA PHE A 81 -15.96 0.84 29.75
C PHE A 81 -15.88 -0.68 30.00
N PRO A 82 -15.28 -1.45 29.08
CA PRO A 82 -15.17 -2.88 29.25
C PRO A 82 -14.33 -3.15 30.50
N ILE A 83 -14.89 -3.96 31.40
CA ILE A 83 -14.18 -4.48 32.55
C ILE A 83 -13.20 -5.52 32.01
N GLY A 84 -11.97 -5.62 32.53
CA GLY A 84 -10.88 -6.40 31.92
C GLY A 84 -11.15 -7.90 31.63
N GLN A 85 -12.29 -8.44 32.05
CA GLN A 85 -12.75 -9.80 31.74
C GLN A 85 -13.50 -9.91 30.39
N GLU A 86 -13.94 -8.79 29.80
CA GLU A 86 -14.69 -8.74 28.53
C GLU A 86 -13.79 -8.44 27.33
N VAL A 87 -12.51 -8.11 27.56
CA VAL A 87 -11.55 -7.78 26.51
C VAL A 87 -10.92 -9.06 25.96
N VAL A 88 -11.39 -9.50 24.80
CA VAL A 88 -10.75 -10.59 24.05
C VAL A 88 -9.55 -10.03 23.29
N THR A 89 -8.35 -10.23 23.81
CA THR A 89 -7.11 -9.89 23.10
C THR A 89 -6.82 -10.94 22.04
N LEU A 90 -6.98 -10.57 20.77
CA LEU A 90 -6.53 -11.37 19.64
C LEU A 90 -5.01 -11.25 19.54
N ARG A 91 -4.31 -12.37 19.65
CA ARG A 91 -2.87 -12.43 19.42
C ARG A 91 -2.65 -12.30 17.92
N GLU A 92 -1.96 -11.24 17.50
CA GLU A 92 -1.65 -11.00 16.11
C GLU A 92 -0.83 -12.20 15.57
N PRO A 93 -1.22 -12.84 14.47
CA PRO A 93 -0.40 -13.87 13.86
C PRO A 93 0.85 -13.17 13.34
N SER A 94 1.98 -13.44 13.99
CA SER A 94 3.30 -13.07 13.50
C SER A 94 3.39 -13.45 12.01
N PRO A 95 3.90 -12.58 11.12
CA PRO A 95 4.03 -12.90 9.70
C PRO A 95 5.14 -13.93 9.52
N MET A 96 4.83 -15.21 9.72
CA MET A 96 5.70 -16.32 9.38
C MET A 96 4.94 -17.32 8.52
N ARG A 97 5.34 -17.32 7.24
CA ARG A 97 5.63 -18.51 6.43
C ARG A 97 4.91 -19.79 6.85
N GLY A 98 4.00 -20.21 5.98
CA GLY A 98 3.88 -21.60 5.55
C GLY A 98 3.50 -22.63 6.60
N SER A 99 2.24 -23.08 6.49
CA SER A 99 1.78 -24.46 6.70
C SER A 99 1.55 -24.96 8.13
N ASP A 100 0.37 -25.59 8.25
CA ASP A 100 0.01 -26.70 9.14
C ASP A 100 -0.60 -26.40 10.53
N GLU A 101 -1.93 -26.40 10.52
CA GLU A 101 -2.81 -27.33 11.24
C GLU A 101 -2.63 -27.60 12.76
N LYS A 102 -3.67 -27.15 13.50
CA LYS A 102 -4.27 -27.62 14.78
C LYS A 102 -3.35 -27.75 16.00
N VAL A 103 -3.80 -27.21 17.16
CA VAL A 103 -3.91 -27.97 18.44
C VAL A 103 -4.73 -27.16 19.49
N VAL A 104 -5.92 -27.67 19.78
CA VAL A 104 -6.51 -27.99 21.10
C VAL A 104 -6.42 -26.99 22.27
N THR A 105 -7.61 -26.54 22.67
CA THR A 105 -8.09 -26.10 23.99
C THR A 105 -7.40 -26.72 25.22
N LYS A 106 -7.02 -25.92 26.23
CA LYS A 106 -7.06 -26.35 27.65
C LYS A 106 -7.25 -25.18 28.65
N HIS A 107 -8.28 -25.31 29.47
CA HIS A 107 -8.42 -24.70 30.80
C HIS A 107 -7.17 -24.94 31.67
N LYS A 108 -6.69 -23.91 32.40
CA LYS A 108 -6.12 -24.11 33.75
C LYS A 108 -6.05 -22.82 34.58
N LYS A 109 -6.19 -23.04 35.88
CA LYS A 109 -6.46 -22.13 37.01
C LYS A 109 -5.38 -21.07 37.30
N LYS A 110 -5.82 -20.00 37.99
CA LYS A 110 -5.02 -18.94 38.64
C LYS A 110 -3.74 -19.43 39.34
N PRO A 111 -2.75 -18.53 39.50
CA PRO A 111 -2.40 -18.14 40.87
C PRO A 111 -2.46 -16.63 41.12
N THR A 112 -2.92 -16.33 42.33
CA THR A 112 -2.96 -15.05 43.05
C THR A 112 -1.57 -14.45 43.21
N ILE A 113 -1.42 -13.15 42.92
CA ILE A 113 -0.37 -12.32 43.52
C ILE A 113 -1.03 -11.04 44.04
N THR A 114 -1.01 -10.93 45.36
CA THR A 114 -1.47 -9.79 46.16
C THR A 114 -0.34 -8.76 46.22
N PHE A 115 -0.63 -7.47 45.96
CA PHE A 115 0.18 -6.38 46.51
C PHE A 115 -0.74 -5.29 47.08
N ALA A 116 -0.22 -4.68 48.14
CA ALA A 116 -0.96 -4.24 49.32
C ALA A 116 -1.63 -2.87 49.20
N THR A 117 -2.65 -2.73 50.03
CA THR A 117 -3.37 -1.51 50.44
C THR A 117 -2.44 -0.48 51.08
N GLY A 118 -2.68 0.80 50.80
CA GLY A 118 -2.23 1.94 51.58
C GLY A 118 -3.02 3.17 51.11
N ALA A 119 -4.24 3.38 51.62
CA ALA A 119 -4.53 4.13 52.84
C ALA A 119 -4.17 5.62 52.70
N ASN A 120 -5.27 6.37 52.62
CA ASN A 120 -5.48 7.82 52.65
C ASN A 120 -4.84 8.48 53.90
N PRO A 121 -4.81 9.83 54.01
CA PRO A 121 -6.03 10.63 54.21
C PRO A 121 -6.32 11.69 53.14
#